data_AF-A0A7Z9MSX9-F1
#
_entry.id   AF-A0A7Z9MSX9-F1
#
_cell.length_a   1.000
_cell.length_b   1.000
_cell.length_c   1.000
_cell.angle_alpha   90.00
_cell.angle_beta   90.00
_cell.angle_gamma   90.00
#
_symmetry.space_group_name_H-M   'P 1'
#
loop_
_entity.id
_entity.type
_entity.pdbx_description
1 polymer ?
#
loop_
_entity_poly.entity_id
_entity_poly.type
_entity_poly.pdbx_seq_one_letter_code
_entity_poly.pdbx_strand_id
1 'polypeptide(L)'
;MNINKNRREIINRRTLSGRVTALTEQISDPVRRRAVLASLLKDSLQTGREAIKRAFQAGAKGPEVGAANSYLFDQLITKGKERIQLPAPHAASVS
;
A
#
# COMPACT_ATOMS: atom_id res chain seq x y z
N MET A 1 -10.03 -22.27 4.59
CA MET A 1 -9.40 -21.04 5.14
C MET A 1 -10.20 -19.85 4.63
N ASN A 2 -10.76 -19.00 5.51
CA ASN A 2 -11.60 -17.88 5.08
C ASN A 2 -10.73 -16.64 4.84
N ILE A 3 -10.37 -16.39 3.59
CA ILE A 3 -9.53 -15.25 3.14
C ILE A 3 -10.04 -13.91 3.69
N ASN A 4 -11.35 -13.74 3.85
CA ASN A 4 -11.93 -12.50 4.39
C ASN A 4 -11.57 -12.25 5.85
N LYS A 5 -11.29 -13.31 6.64
CA LYS A 5 -10.87 -13.20 8.04
C LYS A 5 -9.39 -12.84 8.17
N ASN A 6 -8.57 -13.07 7.13
CA ASN A 6 -7.12 -12.83 7.13
C ASN A 6 -6.67 -11.61 6.31
N ARG A 7 -7.49 -10.56 6.22
CA ARG A 7 -7.16 -9.31 5.50
C ARG A 7 -5.82 -8.68 5.92
N ARG A 8 -5.40 -8.86 7.17
CA ARG A 8 -4.08 -8.38 7.65
C ARG A 8 -2.90 -9.11 7.02
N GLU A 9 -3.05 -10.38 6.64
CA GLU A 9 -2.02 -11.14 5.92
C GLU A 9 -1.92 -10.70 4.46
N ILE A 10 -3.03 -10.27 3.86
CA ILE A 10 -3.04 -9.70 2.51
C ILE A 10 -2.37 -8.33 2.51
N ILE A 11 -2.74 -7.47 3.45
CA ILE A 11 -2.13 -6.14 3.59
C ILE A 11 -2.26 -5.61 5.02
N ASN A 12 -1.12 -5.32 5.65
CA ASN A 12 -1.11 -4.62 6.94
C ASN A 12 -1.18 -3.11 6.71
N ARG A 13 -2.41 -2.58 6.67
CA ARG A 13 -2.71 -1.17 6.38
C ARG A 13 -2.03 -0.18 7.33
N ARG A 14 -1.91 -0.53 8.62
CA ARG A 14 -1.27 0.33 9.62
C ARG A 14 0.24 0.41 9.36
N THR A 15 0.87 -0.73 9.09
CA THR A 15 2.30 -0.78 8.75
C THR A 15 2.58 -0.03 7.46
N LEU A 16 1.75 -0.22 6.42
CA LEU A 16 1.91 0.49 5.16
C LEU A 16 1.77 2.01 5.35
N SER A 17 0.75 2.47 6.07
CA SER A 17 0.54 3.91 6.34
C SER A 17 1.69 4.52 7.13
N GLY A 18 2.24 3.81 8.12
CA GLY A 18 3.43 4.26 8.86
C GLY A 18 4.66 4.37 7.96
N ARG A 19 4.92 3.37 7.10
CA ARG A 19 6.04 3.40 6.14
C ARG A 19 5.90 4.52 5.12
N VAL A 20 4.70 4.73 4.57
CA VAL A 20 4.42 5.83 3.65
C VAL A 20 4.70 7.17 4.34
N THR A 21 4.22 7.36 5.57
CA THR A 21 4.41 8.60 6.34
C THR A 21 5.89 8.89 6.57
N ALA A 22 6.65 7.91 7.07
CA ALA A 22 8.08 8.04 7.29
C ALA A 22 8.84 8.43 6.00
N LEU A 23 8.51 7.79 4.87
CA LEU A 23 9.14 8.12 3.58
C LEU A 23 8.83 9.55 3.12
N THR A 24 7.61 10.04 3.36
CA THR A 24 7.26 11.40 2.99
C THR A 24 7.92 12.47 3.85
N GLU A 25 8.20 12.16 5.11
CA GLU A 25 8.85 13.07 6.05
C GLU A 25 10.38 13.09 5.85
N GLN A 26 10.98 11.95 5.48
CA GLN A 26 12.44 11.82 5.34
C GLN A 26 12.98 12.28 3.98
N ILE A 27 12.17 12.28 2.92
CA ILE A 27 12.64 12.54 1.56
C ILE A 27 12.03 13.85 1.04
N SER A 28 12.81 14.91 1.07
CA SER A 28 12.42 16.22 0.55
C SER A 28 12.32 16.24 -0.98
N ASP A 29 13.24 15.55 -1.68
CA ASP A 29 13.25 15.50 -3.14
C ASP A 29 11.99 14.81 -3.70
N PRO A 30 11.13 15.52 -4.45
CA PRO A 30 9.87 14.97 -4.95
C PRO A 30 10.05 13.80 -5.93
N VAL A 31 11.13 13.75 -6.71
CA VAL A 31 11.38 12.67 -7.67
C VAL A 31 11.74 11.38 -6.92
N ARG A 32 12.73 11.45 -6.04
CA ARG A 32 13.16 10.34 -5.19
C ARG A 32 12.03 9.87 -4.27
N ARG A 33 11.26 10.77 -3.67
CA ARG A 33 10.10 10.42 -2.84
C ARG A 33 9.08 9.60 -3.63
N ARG A 34 8.74 10.02 -4.85
CA ARG A 34 7.83 9.27 -5.74
C ARG A 34 8.39 7.90 -6.09
N ALA A 35 9.67 7.79 -6.43
CA ALA A 35 10.31 6.52 -6.77
C ALA A 35 10.28 5.52 -5.61
N VAL A 36 10.62 5.97 -4.40
CA VAL A 36 10.64 5.10 -3.21
C VAL A 36 9.22 4.71 -2.79
N LEU A 37 8.25 5.63 -2.86
CA LEU A 37 6.83 5.31 -2.64
C LEU A 37 6.32 4.27 -3.64
N ALA A 38 6.64 4.42 -4.92
CA ALA A 38 6.26 3.45 -5.94
C ALA A 38 6.87 2.07 -5.67
N SER A 39 8.13 2.00 -5.23
CA SER A 39 8.77 0.73 -4.82
C SER A 39 8.03 0.09 -3.64
N LEU A 40 7.74 0.87 -2.59
CA LEU A 40 7.00 0.39 -1.41
C LEU A 40 5.63 -0.21 -1.78
N LEU A 41 4.90 0.47 -2.66
CA LEU A 41 3.57 0.01 -3.11
C LEU A 41 3.68 -1.27 -3.96
N LYS A 42 4.71 -1.37 -4.82
CA LYS A 42 4.99 -2.59 -5.60
C LYS A 42 5.31 -3.78 -4.71
N ASP A 43 6.17 -3.61 -3.70
CA ASP A 43 6.52 -4.67 -2.75
C ASP A 43 5.30 -5.12 -1.95
N SER A 44 4.45 -4.17 -1.54
CA SER A 44 3.20 -4.45 -0.82
C SER A 44 2.20 -5.20 -1.70
N LEU A 45 2.10 -4.84 -2.99
CA LEU A 45 1.28 -5.57 -3.97
C LEU A 45 1.77 -7.00 -4.16
N GLN A 46 3.08 -7.19 -4.31
CA GLN A 46 3.68 -8.51 -4.50
C GLN A 46 3.41 -9.41 -3.28
N THR A 47 3.70 -8.91 -2.08
CA THR A 47 3.46 -9.63 -0.82
C THR A 47 1.99 -10.03 -0.67
N GLY A 48 1.06 -9.11 -0.95
CA GLY A 48 -0.37 -9.38 -0.87
C GLY A 48 -0.84 -10.42 -1.89
N ARG A 49 -0.33 -10.37 -3.13
CA ARG A 49 -0.62 -11.38 -4.15
C ARG A 49 -0.11 -12.76 -3.77
N GLU A 50 1.07 -12.85 -3.15
CA GLU A 50 1.60 -14.12 -2.66
C GLU A 50 0.74 -14.72 -1.55
N ALA A 51 0.23 -13.90 -0.63
CA ALA A 51 -0.71 -14.35 0.40
C ALA A 51 -2.01 -14.90 -0.22
N ILE A 52 -2.56 -14.19 -1.21
CA ILE A 52 -3.76 -14.62 -1.94
C ILE A 52 -3.48 -15.91 -2.72
N LYS A 53 -2.33 -16.02 -3.38
CA LYS A 53 -1.90 -17.22 -4.11
C LYS A 53 -1.80 -18.42 -3.17
N ARG A 54 -1.15 -18.26 -2.01
CA ARG A 54 -1.07 -19.33 -0.99
C ARG A 54 -2.45 -19.79 -0.54
N ALA A 55 -3.38 -18.86 -0.33
CA ALA A 55 -4.74 -19.19 0.06
C ALA A 55 -5.52 -19.91 -1.05
N PHE A 56 -5.34 -19.52 -2.32
CA PHE A 56 -5.90 -20.23 -3.45
C PHE A 56 -5.35 -21.66 -3.57
N GLN A 57 -4.04 -21.81 -3.44
CA GLN A 57 -3.37 -23.13 -3.42
C GLN A 57 -3.85 -24.01 -2.26
N ALA A 58 -4.25 -23.41 -1.14
CA ALA A 58 -4.86 -24.08 0.00
C ALA A 58 -6.38 -24.34 -0.15
N GLY A 59 -6.95 -24.13 -1.34
CA GLY A 59 -8.34 -24.47 -1.66
C GLY A 59 -9.37 -23.35 -1.44
N ALA A 60 -8.95 -22.09 -1.31
CA ALA A 60 -9.90 -20.97 -1.31
C ALA A 60 -10.67 -20.89 -2.64
N LYS A 61 -11.95 -20.50 -2.57
CA LYS A 61 -12.82 -20.46 -3.75
C LYS A 61 -12.50 -19.27 -4.64
N GLY A 62 -12.68 -19.43 -5.96
CA GLY A 62 -12.42 -18.39 -6.96
C GLY A 62 -13.03 -17.01 -6.64
N PRO A 63 -14.33 -16.92 -6.25
CA PRO A 63 -14.94 -15.65 -5.86
C PRO A 63 -14.28 -14.97 -4.65
N GLU A 64 -13.83 -15.76 -3.66
CA GLU A 64 -13.14 -15.24 -2.48
C GLU A 64 -11.75 -14.68 -2.84
N VAL A 65 -11.05 -15.36 -3.73
CA VAL A 65 -9.76 -14.91 -4.29
C VAL A 65 -9.93 -13.63 -5.12
N GLY A 66 -10.98 -13.55 -5.92
CA GLY A 66 -11.33 -12.33 -6.67
C GLY A 66 -11.57 -11.14 -5.74
N ALA A 67 -12.42 -11.32 -4.72
CA ALA A 67 -12.72 -10.28 -3.74
C ALA A 67 -11.47 -9.82 -2.97
N ALA A 68 -10.55 -10.74 -2.66
CA ALA A 68 -9.28 -10.44 -2.00
C ALA A 68 -8.33 -9.62 -2.87
N ASN A 69 -8.24 -9.92 -4.16
CA ASN A 69 -7.47 -9.10 -5.09
C ASN A 69 -8.04 -7.69 -5.18
N SER A 70 -9.37 -7.55 -5.35
CA SER A 70 -10.03 -6.25 -5.37
C SER A 70 -9.76 -5.45 -4.10
N TYR A 71 -9.84 -6.11 -2.93
CA TYR A 71 -9.49 -5.49 -1.66
C TYR A 71 -8.03 -5.01 -1.61
N LEU A 72 -7.08 -5.83 -2.05
CA LEU A 72 -5.66 -5.46 -2.09
C LEU A 72 -5.43 -4.20 -2.94
N PHE A 73 -6.00 -4.16 -4.16
CA PHE A 73 -5.88 -3.00 -5.04
C PHE A 73 -6.51 -1.74 -4.44
N ASP A 74 -7.71 -1.85 -3.88
CA ASP A 74 -8.40 -0.75 -3.21
C ASP A 74 -7.52 -0.13 -2.12
N GLN A 75 -6.97 -0.96 -1.22
CA GLN A 75 -6.14 -0.46 -0.13
C GLN A 75 -4.83 0.19 -0.61
N LEU A 76 -4.21 -0.32 -1.68
CA LEU A 76 -3.01 0.31 -2.25
C LEU A 76 -3.33 1.67 -2.89
N ILE A 77 -4.47 1.79 -3.57
CA ILE A 77 -4.93 3.05 -4.15
C ILE A 77 -5.25 4.05 -3.04
N THR A 78 -6.02 3.65 -2.02
CA THR A 78 -6.36 4.50 -0.88
C THR A 78 -5.11 5.01 -0.17
N LYS A 79 -4.15 4.12 0.13
CA LYS A 79 -2.93 4.50 0.85
C LYS A 79 -1.89 5.23 0.01
N GLY A 80 -1.86 4.99 -1.31
CA GLY A 80 -1.06 5.78 -2.24
C GLY A 80 -1.58 7.22 -2.37
N LYS A 81 -2.91 7.41 -2.43
CA LYS A 81 -3.54 8.73 -2.59
C LYS A 81 -3.40 9.63 -1.37
N GLU A 82 -3.42 9.05 -0.17
CA GLU A 82 -3.40 9.76 1.12
C GLU A 82 -2.23 10.77 1.26
N ARG A 83 -1.19 10.68 0.42
CA ARG A 83 0.04 11.49 0.50
C ARG A 83 0.49 12.17 -0.81
N ILE A 84 -0.20 11.94 -1.93
CA ILE A 84 0.07 12.65 -3.19
C ILE A 84 -0.57 14.07 -3.17
N GLN A 85 -1.47 14.33 -2.22
CA GLN A 85 -2.24 15.58 -2.10
C GLN A 85 -1.69 16.60 -1.08
N LEU A 86 -0.38 16.60 -0.76
CA LEU A 86 0.21 17.64 0.10
C LEU A 86 0.78 18.78 -0.77
N PRO A 87 0.31 20.04 -0.60
CA PRO A 87 0.95 21.20 -1.22
C PRO A 87 2.38 21.34 -0.69
N ALA A 88 3.28 21.84 -1.56
CA ALA A 88 4.67 22.13 -1.19
C ALA A 88 4.72 23.00 0.07
N PRO A 89 5.67 22.77 0.99
CA PRO A 89 5.84 23.67 2.13
C PRO A 89 6.06 25.08 1.57
N HIS A 90 5.18 25.98 2.00
CA HIS A 90 5.25 27.41 1.69
C HIS A 90 6.70 27.87 1.87
N ALA A 91 7.24 28.52 0.85
CA ALA A 91 8.52 29.19 0.93
C ALA A 91 8.56 30.01 2.21
N ALA A 92 9.47 29.65 3.12
CA ALA A 92 9.93 30.52 4.17
C ALA A 92 10.72 31.65 3.49
N SER A 93 10.00 32.67 3.04
CA SER A 93 10.56 33.95 2.62
C SER A 93 9.73 35.02 3.29
N VAL A 94 10.06 35.29 4.55
CA VAL A 94 9.85 36.61 5.14
C VAL A 94 11.21 36.99 5.70
N SER A 95 11.97 37.70 4.87
CA SER A 95 12.99 38.66 5.31
C SER A 95 12.32 40.02 5.44
#